data_AF-A0A8T2QI99-F1
#
_entry.id   AF-A0A8T2QI99-F1
#
_cell.length_a   1.000
_cell.length_b   1.000
_cell.length_c   1.000
_cell.angle_alpha   90.00
_cell.angle_beta   90.00
_cell.angle_gamma   90.00
#
_symmetry.space_group_name_H-M   'P 1'
#
loop_
_entity.id
_entity.type
_entity.pdbx_description
1 polymer ?
#
loop_
_entity_poly.entity_id
_entity_poly.type
_entity_poly.pdbx_seq_one_letter_code
_entity_poly.pdbx_strand_id
1 'polypeptide(L)'
;MILRIIYCFLKGNIVEAAIWYGVVVHFRIYPIIYVVAFLIALGNRSSIFATKSRQSSHVEETDHLRKWQLTSIRFFMDLLYLNKERIIFGVVSGTVFFFLTGISYSLYKDKFLYEALLYHLTRTDPRHNFSIYFYYIYLHHGYSFTLVERLISFIPQFLVQSVLTAYYAKDIPFCLFIQTVAFVAFNKVITAQYFVWFFVLMPLILPWTRLAPLKGFMCFLLWSAAQLHWLLWAYKLEFQGYNVFFQLWIASLAFFLVNIFVLSVIIWHHSSPYITSKVPLPLGETKNTKIH
;
A
#
# COMPACT_ATOMS: atom_id res chain seq x y z
N MET A 1 -15.65 1.00 -1.23
CA MET A 1 -15.37 -0.39 -0.76
C MET A 1 -14.18 -0.45 0.19
N ILE A 2 -13.00 0.09 -0.15
CA ILE A 2 -11.82 0.11 0.76
C ILE A 2 -12.14 0.73 2.13
N LEU A 3 -12.82 1.88 2.17
CA LEU A 3 -13.25 2.50 3.44
C LEU A 3 -14.16 1.59 4.29
N ARG A 4 -15.01 0.78 3.65
CA ARG A 4 -15.88 -0.19 4.36
C ARG A 4 -15.05 -1.33 4.95
N ILE A 5 -14.05 -1.82 4.23
CA ILE A 5 -13.11 -2.82 4.73
C ILE A 5 -12.40 -2.29 5.97
N ILE A 6 -11.83 -1.08 5.89
CA ILE A 6 -11.15 -0.43 7.03
C ILE A 6 -12.12 -0.28 8.21
N TYR A 7 -13.33 0.23 7.97
CA TYR A 7 -14.33 0.42 9.02
C TYR A 7 -14.71 -0.90 9.72
N CYS A 8 -15.04 -1.95 8.97
CA CYS A 8 -15.39 -3.26 9.51
C CYS A 8 -14.21 -3.89 10.26
N PHE A 9 -13.00 -3.76 9.71
CA PHE A 9 -11.77 -4.24 10.32
C PHE A 9 -11.51 -3.55 11.68
N LEU A 10 -11.61 -2.22 11.74
CA LEU A 10 -11.42 -1.45 12.98
C LEU A 10 -12.50 -1.76 14.03
N LYS A 11 -13.74 -2.06 13.61
CA LYS A 11 -14.80 -2.56 14.51
C LYS A 11 -14.60 -4.01 14.96
N GLY A 12 -13.65 -4.74 14.40
CA GLY A 12 -13.42 -6.15 14.67
C GLY A 12 -14.37 -7.11 13.94
N ASN A 13 -15.18 -6.62 12.99
CA ASN A 13 -15.98 -7.49 12.12
C ASN A 13 -15.13 -8.05 10.97
N ILE A 14 -14.33 -9.07 11.28
CA ILE A 14 -13.32 -9.62 10.36
C ILE A 14 -13.96 -10.31 9.15
N VAL A 15 -15.11 -10.99 9.36
CA VAL A 15 -15.82 -11.70 8.27
C VAL A 15 -16.34 -10.71 7.24
N GLU A 16 -17.00 -9.64 7.67
CA GLU A 16 -17.50 -8.62 6.73
C GLU A 16 -16.36 -7.90 6.02
N ALA A 17 -15.27 -7.58 6.73
CA ALA A 17 -14.07 -7.01 6.12
C ALA A 17 -13.48 -7.94 5.05
N ALA A 18 -13.42 -9.25 5.32
CA ALA A 18 -12.92 -10.25 4.39
C ALA A 18 -13.81 -10.40 3.14
N ILE A 19 -15.13 -10.39 3.30
CA ILE A 19 -16.08 -10.41 2.18
C ILE A 19 -15.82 -9.21 1.27
N TRP A 20 -15.86 -7.99 1.82
CA TRP A 20 -15.61 -6.79 1.02
C TRP A 20 -14.22 -6.78 0.39
N TYR A 21 -13.21 -7.33 1.07
CA TYR A 21 -11.86 -7.46 0.52
C TYR A 21 -11.84 -8.38 -0.71
N GLY A 22 -12.45 -9.56 -0.63
CA GLY A 22 -12.56 -10.48 -1.77
C GLY A 22 -13.29 -9.86 -2.96
N VAL A 23 -14.39 -9.13 -2.72
CA VAL A 23 -15.12 -8.41 -3.78
C VAL A 23 -14.24 -7.32 -4.41
N VAL A 24 -13.54 -6.52 -3.61
CA VAL A 24 -12.66 -5.45 -4.13
C VAL A 24 -11.55 -6.01 -5.01
N VAL A 25 -10.85 -7.06 -4.53
CA VAL A 25 -9.71 -7.66 -5.26
C VAL A 25 -10.18 -8.30 -6.57
N HIS A 26 -11.40 -8.84 -6.61
CA HIS A 26 -11.99 -9.34 -7.86
C HIS A 26 -12.20 -8.24 -8.90
N PHE A 27 -12.77 -7.09 -8.51
CA PHE A 27 -13.02 -5.98 -9.45
C PHE A 27 -11.75 -5.23 -9.85
N ARG A 28 -10.78 -5.13 -8.94
CA ARG A 28 -9.50 -4.47 -9.15
C ARG A 28 -8.44 -5.28 -8.42
N ILE A 29 -7.47 -5.83 -9.15
CA ILE A 29 -6.47 -6.71 -8.56
C ILE A 29 -5.55 -6.00 -7.55
N TYR A 30 -5.25 -4.72 -7.75
CA TYR A 30 -4.19 -4.02 -7.01
C TYR A 30 -4.36 -3.89 -5.49
N PRO A 31 -5.57 -3.74 -4.93
CA PRO A 31 -5.82 -3.91 -3.50
C PRO A 31 -5.28 -5.21 -2.87
N ILE A 32 -4.84 -6.20 -3.66
CA ILE A 32 -4.11 -7.37 -3.18
C ILE A 32 -2.88 -7.01 -2.34
N ILE A 33 -2.24 -5.86 -2.57
CA ILE A 33 -1.06 -5.42 -1.79
C ILE A 33 -1.37 -5.23 -0.30
N TYR A 34 -2.64 -5.01 0.06
CA TYR A 34 -3.06 -4.79 1.44
C TYR A 34 -3.20 -6.08 2.25
N VAL A 35 -3.18 -7.26 1.61
CA VAL A 35 -3.42 -8.55 2.31
C VAL A 35 -2.41 -8.77 3.43
N VAL A 36 -1.14 -8.47 3.18
CA VAL A 36 -0.06 -8.65 4.16
C VAL A 36 -0.26 -7.72 5.36
N ALA A 37 -0.69 -6.48 5.12
CA ALA A 37 -0.98 -5.52 6.20
C ALA A 37 -2.13 -6.00 7.09
N PHE A 38 -3.23 -6.48 6.50
CA PHE A 38 -4.34 -7.03 7.26
C PHE A 38 -3.94 -8.27 8.07
N LEU A 39 -3.20 -9.21 7.46
CA LEU A 39 -2.77 -10.42 8.16
C LEU A 39 -1.87 -10.10 9.35
N ILE A 40 -0.87 -9.21 9.18
CA ILE A 40 0.03 -8.82 10.26
C ILE A 40 -0.72 -8.11 11.38
N ALA A 41 -1.61 -7.18 11.05
CA ALA A 41 -2.44 -6.48 12.03
C ALA A 41 -3.29 -7.44 12.88
N LEU A 42 -3.88 -8.48 12.27
CA LEU A 42 -4.65 -9.51 12.98
C LEU A 42 -3.79 -10.35 13.95
N GLY A 43 -2.53 -10.64 13.60
CA GLY A 43 -1.63 -11.36 14.51
C GLY A 43 -1.23 -10.54 15.73
N ASN A 44 -0.99 -9.24 15.52
CA ASN A 44 -0.69 -8.31 16.61
C ASN A 44 -1.87 -8.16 17.57
N ARG A 45 -3.11 -8.24 17.09
CA ARG A 45 -4.30 -8.20 17.95
C ARG A 45 -4.29 -9.37 18.96
N SER A 46 -4.03 -10.59 18.50
CA SER A 46 -3.90 -11.76 19.39
C SER A 46 -2.70 -11.68 20.34
N SER A 47 -1.56 -11.13 19.89
CA SER A 47 -0.37 -10.92 20.73
C SER A 47 -0.62 -9.90 21.84
N ILE A 48 -1.28 -8.78 21.57
CA ILE A 48 -1.57 -7.75 22.58
C ILE A 48 -2.43 -8.30 23.73
N PHE A 49 -3.37 -9.22 23.44
CA PHE A 49 -4.13 -9.92 24.48
C PHE A 49 -3.29 -10.94 25.27
N ALA A 50 -2.32 -11.60 24.63
CA ALA A 50 -1.44 -12.58 25.29
C ALA A 50 -0.31 -11.93 26.12
N THR A 51 0.20 -10.76 25.71
CA THR A 51 1.33 -10.09 26.37
C THR A 51 0.90 -9.23 27.56
N LYS A 52 -0.40 -8.94 27.73
CA LYS A 52 -0.92 -8.26 28.93
C LYS A 52 -0.69 -9.06 30.23
N SER A 53 -0.27 -10.32 30.15
CA SER A 53 0.08 -11.17 31.31
C SER A 53 1.57 -11.19 31.70
N ARG A 54 2.46 -10.53 30.96
CA ARG A 54 3.91 -10.55 31.23
C ARG A 54 4.54 -9.19 30.94
N GLN A 55 4.50 -8.29 31.91
CA GLN A 55 5.21 -7.01 31.84
C GLN A 55 6.20 -6.87 33.00
N SER A 56 7.44 -7.27 32.74
CA SER A 56 8.71 -6.82 33.32
C SER A 56 9.77 -7.34 32.34
N SER A 57 10.77 -6.61 31.85
CA SER A 57 11.59 -5.56 32.44
C SER A 57 12.29 -4.76 31.32
N HIS A 58 12.85 -3.62 31.69
CA HIS A 58 13.81 -2.77 30.96
C HIS A 58 14.87 -3.53 30.14
N VAL A 59 15.25 -2.99 28.96
CA VAL A 59 16.65 -2.70 28.54
C VAL A 59 16.64 -1.63 27.42
N GLU A 60 17.51 -0.64 27.60
CA GLU A 60 17.84 0.48 26.70
C GLU A 60 18.69 0.10 25.48
N GLU A 61 18.45 0.83 24.40
CA GLU A 61 19.42 1.48 23.52
C GLU A 61 20.78 0.79 23.28
N THR A 62 20.83 -0.14 22.32
CA THR A 62 22.00 -0.36 21.45
C THR A 62 21.61 -1.19 20.22
N ASP A 63 22.20 -0.82 19.08
CA ASP A 63 22.12 -1.42 17.74
C ASP A 63 20.83 -1.25 16.92
N HIS A 64 20.81 -0.17 16.13
CA HIS A 64 19.90 -0.04 14.98
C HIS A 64 19.97 -1.25 14.04
N LEU A 65 21.16 -1.82 13.78
CA LEU A 65 21.34 -2.98 12.90
C LEU A 65 20.71 -4.26 13.48
N ARG A 66 20.89 -4.51 14.78
CA ARG A 66 20.24 -5.63 15.50
C ARG A 66 18.73 -5.45 15.57
N LYS A 67 18.25 -4.21 15.75
CA LYS A 67 16.82 -3.86 15.70
C LYS A 67 16.21 -4.14 14.32
N TRP A 68 16.89 -3.81 13.23
CA TRP A 68 16.45 -4.11 11.85
C TRP A 68 16.43 -5.61 11.54
N GLN A 69 17.47 -6.35 11.96
CA GLN A 69 17.50 -7.82 11.81
C GLN A 69 16.38 -8.50 12.62
N LEU A 70 16.18 -8.09 13.88
CA LEU A 70 15.10 -8.60 14.73
C LEU A 70 13.71 -8.25 14.18
N THR A 71 13.54 -7.08 13.57
CA THR A 71 12.27 -6.66 12.93
C THR A 71 11.97 -7.49 11.69
N SER A 72 12.99 -7.83 10.90
CA SER A 72 12.83 -8.65 9.69
C SER A 72 12.47 -10.09 10.03
N ILE A 73 13.16 -10.71 10.99
CA ILE A 73 12.83 -12.07 11.46
C ILE A 73 11.44 -12.10 12.09
N ARG A 74 11.10 -11.10 12.92
CA ARG A 74 9.75 -10.97 13.49
C ARG A 74 8.69 -10.82 12.41
N PHE A 75 8.91 -10.03 11.35
CA PHE A 75 7.96 -9.90 10.25
C PHE A 75 7.63 -11.26 9.59
N PHE A 76 8.64 -12.07 9.28
CA PHE A 76 8.41 -13.39 8.68
C PHE A 76 7.74 -14.35 9.66
N MET A 77 8.16 -14.36 10.93
CA MET A 77 7.51 -15.18 11.98
C MET A 77 6.07 -14.76 12.22
N ASP A 78 5.83 -13.45 12.29
CA ASP A 78 4.51 -12.86 12.42
C ASP A 78 3.67 -13.20 11.22
N LEU A 79 4.19 -13.26 10.00
CA LEU A 79 3.42 -13.66 8.82
C LEU A 79 3.06 -15.15 8.84
N LEU A 80 3.99 -16.01 9.24
CA LEU A 80 3.81 -17.46 9.32
C LEU A 80 2.93 -17.91 10.49
N TYR A 81 2.76 -17.07 11.51
CA TYR A 81 1.90 -17.38 12.65
C TYR A 81 0.42 -17.48 12.25
N LEU A 82 -0.14 -18.68 12.35
CA LEU A 82 -1.55 -18.93 12.04
C LEU A 82 -2.43 -18.62 13.26
N ASN A 83 -3.34 -17.66 13.09
CA ASN A 83 -4.40 -17.32 14.05
C ASN A 83 -5.75 -17.62 13.38
N LYS A 84 -6.74 -18.07 14.15
CA LYS A 84 -8.15 -18.18 13.75
C LYS A 84 -8.64 -16.98 12.94
N GLU A 85 -8.43 -15.74 13.38
CA GLU A 85 -8.87 -14.53 12.67
C GLU A 85 -8.21 -14.39 11.28
N ARG A 86 -6.94 -14.78 11.15
CA ARG A 86 -6.21 -14.74 9.87
C ARG A 86 -6.70 -15.81 8.91
N ILE A 87 -6.93 -17.02 9.42
CA ILE A 87 -7.51 -18.12 8.65
C ILE A 87 -8.89 -17.73 8.17
N ILE A 88 -9.75 -17.18 9.05
CA ILE A 88 -11.07 -16.68 8.69
C ILE A 88 -10.94 -15.61 7.60
N PHE A 89 -10.10 -14.60 7.80
CA PHE A 89 -9.94 -13.52 6.83
C PHE A 89 -9.47 -14.04 5.46
N GLY A 90 -8.44 -14.89 5.43
CA GLY A 90 -7.89 -15.47 4.21
C GLY A 90 -8.87 -16.40 3.48
N VAL A 91 -9.51 -17.32 4.21
CA VAL A 91 -10.47 -18.27 3.62
C VAL A 91 -11.71 -17.56 3.10
N VAL A 92 -12.30 -16.65 3.88
CA VAL A 92 -13.53 -15.94 3.47
C VAL A 92 -13.25 -15.04 2.27
N SER A 93 -12.18 -14.23 2.31
CA SER A 93 -11.84 -13.34 1.18
C SER A 93 -11.44 -14.13 -0.07
N GLY A 94 -10.66 -15.20 0.09
CA GLY A 94 -10.28 -16.10 -1.00
C GLY A 94 -11.50 -16.79 -1.63
N THR A 95 -12.42 -17.31 -0.81
CA THR A 95 -13.65 -17.95 -1.31
C THR A 95 -14.47 -16.98 -2.13
N VAL A 96 -14.70 -15.75 -1.64
CA VAL A 96 -15.44 -14.71 -2.38
C VAL A 96 -14.72 -14.35 -3.69
N PHE A 97 -13.40 -14.16 -3.65
CA PHE A 97 -12.60 -13.85 -4.84
C PHE A 97 -12.69 -14.95 -5.90
N PHE A 98 -12.46 -16.22 -5.51
CA PHE A 98 -12.49 -17.35 -6.45
C PHE A 98 -13.90 -17.64 -6.96
N PHE A 99 -14.93 -17.48 -6.12
CA PHE A 99 -16.31 -17.65 -6.54
C PHE A 99 -16.71 -16.63 -7.62
N LEU A 100 -16.47 -15.33 -7.39
CA LEU A 100 -16.76 -14.28 -8.38
C LEU A 100 -15.91 -14.44 -9.64
N THR A 101 -14.64 -14.81 -9.48
CA THR A 101 -13.73 -15.12 -10.59
C THR A 101 -14.23 -16.31 -11.41
N GLY A 102 -14.77 -17.34 -10.76
CA GLY A 102 -15.38 -18.50 -11.41
C GLY A 102 -16.65 -18.12 -12.19
N ILE A 103 -17.50 -17.25 -11.63
CA ILE A 103 -18.67 -16.71 -12.35
C ILE A 103 -18.21 -15.95 -13.59
N SER A 104 -17.28 -15.00 -13.46
CA SER A 104 -16.78 -14.22 -14.61
C SER A 104 -16.07 -15.10 -15.65
N TYR A 105 -15.32 -16.11 -15.22
CA TYR A 105 -14.73 -17.09 -16.12
C TYR A 105 -15.80 -17.90 -16.88
N SER A 106 -16.90 -18.29 -16.22
CA SER A 106 -17.97 -19.01 -16.90
C SER A 106 -18.60 -18.21 -18.04
N LEU A 107 -18.68 -16.88 -17.89
CA LEU A 107 -19.25 -15.94 -18.86
C LEU A 107 -18.27 -15.56 -19.98
N TYR A 108 -17.00 -15.33 -19.64
CA TYR A 108 -16.03 -14.68 -20.54
C TYR A 108 -14.78 -15.52 -20.85
N LYS A 109 -14.65 -16.70 -20.23
CA LYS A 109 -13.54 -17.67 -20.43
C LYS A 109 -12.17 -17.02 -20.25
N ASP A 110 -11.18 -17.49 -21.00
CA ASP A 110 -9.78 -17.11 -20.88
C ASP A 110 -9.53 -15.61 -21.10
N LYS A 111 -10.40 -14.96 -21.90
CA LYS A 111 -10.33 -13.50 -22.12
C LYS A 111 -10.46 -12.73 -20.81
N PHE A 112 -11.34 -13.16 -19.90
CA PHE A 112 -11.46 -12.51 -18.59
C PHE A 112 -10.21 -12.71 -17.74
N LEU A 113 -9.69 -13.93 -17.65
CA LEU A 113 -8.49 -14.20 -16.84
C LEU A 113 -7.29 -13.39 -17.35
N TYR A 114 -7.12 -13.31 -18.66
CA TYR A 114 -6.06 -12.52 -19.25
C TYR A 114 -6.22 -11.03 -18.94
N GLU A 115 -7.35 -10.43 -19.33
CA GLU A 115 -7.53 -8.97 -19.23
C GLU A 115 -7.68 -8.47 -17.79
N ALA A 116 -8.37 -9.23 -16.92
CA ALA A 116 -8.64 -8.80 -15.55
C ALA A 116 -7.51 -9.12 -14.56
N LEU A 117 -6.71 -10.16 -14.82
CA LEU A 117 -5.68 -10.64 -13.87
C LEU A 117 -4.28 -10.65 -14.47
N LEU A 118 -4.04 -11.43 -15.53
CA LEU A 118 -2.68 -11.73 -16.01
C LEU A 118 -2.03 -10.54 -16.74
N TYR A 119 -2.81 -9.74 -17.47
CA TYR A 119 -2.35 -8.59 -18.22
C TYR A 119 -1.62 -7.59 -17.31
N HIS A 120 -2.04 -7.46 -16.04
CA HIS A 120 -1.40 -6.54 -15.11
C HIS A 120 0.05 -6.90 -14.75
N LEU A 121 0.45 -8.18 -14.89
CA LEU A 121 1.82 -8.62 -14.64
C LEU A 121 2.73 -8.30 -15.83
N THR A 122 2.22 -8.47 -17.04
CA THR A 122 2.98 -8.29 -18.28
C THR A 122 2.89 -6.88 -18.84
N ARG A 123 1.93 -6.07 -18.39
CA ARG A 123 1.71 -4.71 -18.90
C ARG A 123 2.99 -3.88 -18.91
N THR A 124 3.27 -3.32 -20.07
CA THR A 124 4.34 -2.35 -20.34
C THR A 124 3.70 -1.20 -21.10
N ASP A 125 3.80 0.01 -20.56
CA ASP A 125 3.21 1.20 -21.16
C ASP A 125 4.33 2.24 -21.32
N PRO A 126 4.89 2.42 -22.53
CA PRO A 126 5.99 3.36 -22.74
C PRO A 126 5.49 4.81 -22.87
N ARG A 127 4.22 5.02 -23.24
CA ARG A 127 3.60 6.35 -23.40
C ARG A 127 2.88 6.75 -22.14
N HIS A 128 2.75 8.07 -21.92
CA HIS A 128 2.03 8.61 -20.76
C HIS A 128 2.41 7.98 -19.40
N ASN A 129 3.66 7.52 -19.26
CA ASN A 129 4.13 6.76 -18.12
C ASN A 129 5.12 7.60 -17.31
N PHE A 130 4.70 8.06 -16.13
CA PHE A 130 5.50 8.88 -15.23
C PHE A 130 6.67 8.12 -14.58
N SER A 131 6.71 6.81 -14.74
CA SER A 131 7.68 5.94 -14.09
C SER A 131 9.10 6.16 -14.61
N ILE A 132 10.08 6.04 -13.70
CA ILE A 132 11.51 6.05 -14.05
C ILE A 132 11.88 4.96 -15.07
N TYR A 133 11.05 3.91 -15.17
CA TYR A 133 11.25 2.79 -16.07
C TYR A 133 10.78 3.07 -17.51
N PHE A 134 10.03 4.16 -17.78
CA PHE A 134 9.41 4.36 -19.11
C PHE A 134 10.44 4.35 -20.23
N TYR A 135 11.61 5.00 -20.01
CA TYR A 135 12.61 5.14 -21.06
C TYR A 135 13.27 3.80 -21.38
N TYR A 136 13.57 2.99 -20.36
CA TYR A 136 14.04 1.62 -20.55
C TYR A 136 13.00 0.76 -21.29
N ILE A 137 11.72 0.88 -20.91
CA ILE A 137 10.61 0.17 -21.55
C ILE A 137 10.46 0.60 -23.02
N TYR A 138 10.63 1.89 -23.31
CA TYR A 138 10.57 2.45 -24.65
C TYR A 138 11.70 1.90 -25.54
N LEU A 139 12.94 1.87 -25.05
CA LEU A 139 14.08 1.35 -25.82
C LEU A 139 13.96 -0.15 -26.14
N HIS A 140 13.29 -0.91 -25.28
CA HIS A 140 13.03 -2.33 -25.46
C HIS A 140 11.71 -2.62 -26.17
N HIS A 141 11.03 -1.59 -26.68
CA HIS A 141 9.78 -1.76 -27.41
C HIS A 141 10.05 -2.48 -28.74
N GLY A 142 9.76 -3.79 -28.80
CA GLY A 142 10.04 -4.66 -29.94
C GLY A 142 10.88 -5.88 -29.61
N TYR A 143 11.54 -5.91 -28.45
CA TYR A 143 12.24 -7.08 -27.93
C TYR A 143 11.43 -7.71 -26.78
N SER A 144 11.38 -9.05 -26.73
CA SER A 144 10.71 -9.75 -25.64
C SER A 144 11.54 -9.63 -24.36
N PHE A 145 11.02 -8.93 -23.34
CA PHE A 145 11.61 -8.96 -22.01
C PHE A 145 11.71 -10.41 -21.50
N THR A 146 12.89 -10.77 -21.02
CA THR A 146 13.11 -12.01 -20.29
C THR A 146 12.32 -12.01 -18.98
N LEU A 147 12.06 -13.21 -18.43
CA LEU A 147 11.41 -13.33 -17.12
C LEU A 147 12.21 -12.61 -16.03
N VAL A 148 13.54 -12.66 -16.10
CA VAL A 148 14.45 -12.03 -15.14
C VAL A 148 14.29 -10.51 -15.12
N GLU A 149 14.28 -9.86 -16.28
CA GLU A 149 14.09 -8.39 -16.37
C GLU A 149 12.74 -7.95 -15.80
N ARG A 150 11.68 -8.74 -16.05
CA ARG A 150 10.35 -8.48 -15.47
C ARG A 150 10.40 -8.56 -13.95
N LEU A 151 11.03 -9.59 -13.39
CA LEU A 151 11.12 -9.81 -11.94
C LEU A 151 11.96 -8.75 -11.23
N ILE A 152 13.05 -8.28 -11.84
CA ILE A 152 13.92 -7.25 -11.25
C ILE A 152 13.13 -5.97 -10.96
N SER A 153 12.24 -5.55 -11.85
CA SER A 153 11.41 -4.34 -11.65
C SER A 153 10.46 -4.44 -10.45
N PHE A 154 10.13 -5.66 -10.00
CA PHE A 154 9.27 -5.88 -8.83
C PHE A 154 10.05 -5.90 -7.51
N ILE A 155 11.38 -6.07 -7.53
CA ILE A 155 12.19 -6.21 -6.30
C ILE A 155 12.11 -4.95 -5.44
N PRO A 156 12.37 -3.72 -5.95
CA PRO A 156 12.29 -2.51 -5.13
C PRO A 156 10.89 -2.30 -4.58
N GLN A 157 9.87 -2.57 -5.39
CA GLN A 157 8.47 -2.45 -5.00
C GLN A 157 8.14 -3.43 -3.87
N PHE A 158 8.47 -4.71 -4.00
CA PHE A 158 8.24 -5.73 -2.98
C PHE A 158 8.97 -5.43 -1.67
N LEU A 159 10.23 -4.98 -1.75
CA LEU A 159 11.03 -4.61 -0.59
C LEU A 159 10.38 -3.46 0.19
N VAL A 160 10.04 -2.37 -0.49
CA VAL A 160 9.43 -1.20 0.15
C VAL A 160 8.06 -1.56 0.74
N GLN A 161 7.23 -2.35 0.04
CA GLN A 161 5.95 -2.80 0.57
C GLN A 161 6.13 -3.64 1.85
N SER A 162 7.10 -4.55 1.88
CA SER A 162 7.38 -5.39 3.04
C SER A 162 7.85 -4.57 4.24
N VAL A 163 8.79 -3.63 4.03
CA VAL A 163 9.33 -2.76 5.08
C VAL A 163 8.25 -1.86 5.68
N LEU A 164 7.45 -1.20 4.83
CA LEU A 164 6.37 -0.32 5.31
C LEU A 164 5.33 -1.11 6.11
N THR A 165 4.97 -2.31 5.64
CA THR A 165 3.99 -3.15 6.33
C THR A 165 4.54 -3.64 7.67
N ALA A 166 5.79 -4.09 7.72
CA ALA A 166 6.42 -4.57 8.96
C ALA A 166 6.39 -3.52 10.08
N TYR A 167 6.57 -2.24 9.72
CA TYR A 167 6.64 -1.17 10.70
C TYR A 167 5.26 -0.57 11.03
N TYR A 168 4.39 -0.39 10.03
CA TYR A 168 3.16 0.40 10.19
C TYR A 168 1.87 -0.43 10.25
N ALA A 169 1.89 -1.76 10.10
CA ALA A 169 0.67 -2.58 10.09
C ALA A 169 -0.23 -2.45 11.34
N LYS A 170 0.30 -1.94 12.47
CA LYS A 170 -0.52 -1.65 13.67
C LYS A 170 -1.51 -0.50 13.45
N ASP A 171 -1.17 0.44 12.57
CA ASP A 171 -2.03 1.54 12.15
C ASP A 171 -2.47 1.27 10.71
N ILE A 172 -3.54 0.50 10.55
CA ILE A 172 -4.03 0.07 9.23
C ILE A 172 -4.30 1.26 8.30
N PRO A 173 -5.11 2.28 8.66
CA PRO A 173 -5.35 3.41 7.76
C PRO A 173 -4.07 4.06 7.24
N PHE A 174 -3.10 4.28 8.12
CA PHE A 174 -1.81 4.85 7.74
C PHE A 174 -0.98 3.90 6.88
N CYS A 175 -0.90 2.62 7.26
CA CYS A 175 -0.20 1.57 6.52
C CYS A 175 -0.72 1.47 5.07
N LEU A 176 -2.04 1.39 4.89
CA LEU A 176 -2.63 1.31 3.56
C LEU A 176 -2.33 2.57 2.74
N PHE A 177 -2.36 3.76 3.35
CA PHE A 177 -2.02 5.01 2.67
C PHE A 177 -0.57 5.00 2.16
N ILE A 178 0.40 4.76 3.04
CA ILE A 178 1.83 4.77 2.65
C ILE A 178 2.17 3.64 1.69
N GLN A 179 1.55 2.45 1.85
CA GLN A 179 1.68 1.35 0.89
C GLN A 179 1.18 1.76 -0.49
N THR A 180 0.05 2.48 -0.57
CA THR A 180 -0.51 2.94 -1.84
C THR A 180 0.40 3.94 -2.53
N VAL A 181 0.86 4.97 -1.81
CA VAL A 181 1.79 5.97 -2.35
C VAL A 181 3.09 5.32 -2.83
N ALA A 182 3.67 4.44 -2.01
CA ALA A 182 4.89 3.72 -2.37
C ALA A 182 4.66 2.74 -3.54
N PHE A 183 3.52 2.05 -3.58
CA PHE A 183 3.19 1.12 -4.66
C PHE A 183 3.14 1.86 -6.00
N VAL A 184 2.52 3.04 -6.02
CA VAL A 184 2.47 3.90 -7.20
C VAL A 184 3.85 4.40 -7.55
N ALA A 185 4.61 4.99 -6.61
CA ALA A 185 5.92 5.56 -6.88
C ALA A 185 6.94 4.55 -7.44
N PHE A 186 6.91 3.30 -6.96
CA PHE A 186 7.81 2.23 -7.40
C PHE A 186 7.23 1.38 -8.54
N ASN A 187 6.06 1.70 -9.10
CA ASN A 187 5.47 0.93 -10.19
C ASN A 187 6.22 1.16 -11.51
N LYS A 188 6.34 0.11 -12.33
CA LYS A 188 6.86 0.22 -13.72
C LYS A 188 5.96 1.02 -14.66
N VAL A 189 4.67 1.07 -14.37
CA VAL A 189 3.67 1.83 -15.15
C VAL A 189 2.91 2.72 -14.20
N ILE A 190 3.09 4.04 -14.34
CA ILE A 190 2.40 5.06 -13.56
C ILE A 190 1.61 5.94 -14.51
N THR A 191 0.30 6.00 -14.30
CA THR A 191 -0.61 6.89 -15.02
C THR A 191 -1.30 7.84 -14.04
N ALA A 192 -1.77 8.99 -14.51
CA ALA A 192 -2.40 10.00 -13.65
C ALA A 192 -3.62 9.47 -12.87
N GLN A 193 -4.31 8.45 -13.40
CA GLN A 193 -5.45 7.82 -12.73
C GLN A 193 -5.08 7.22 -11.36
N TYR A 194 -3.84 6.80 -11.16
CA TYR A 194 -3.42 6.14 -9.92
C TYR A 194 -3.46 7.09 -8.72
N PHE A 195 -3.37 8.40 -8.94
CA PHE A 195 -3.32 9.38 -7.85
C PHE A 195 -4.62 9.43 -7.03
N VAL A 196 -5.75 9.04 -7.64
CA VAL A 196 -7.05 8.95 -6.97
C VAL A 196 -7.02 7.93 -5.82
N TRP A 197 -6.20 6.88 -5.89
CA TRP A 197 -6.19 5.83 -4.86
C TRP A 197 -5.75 6.32 -3.50
N PHE A 198 -4.63 7.05 -3.41
CA PHE A 198 -4.15 7.55 -2.13
C PHE A 198 -4.95 8.77 -1.65
N PHE A 199 -5.57 9.54 -2.54
CA PHE A 199 -6.47 10.64 -2.13
C PHE A 199 -7.71 10.16 -1.37
N VAL A 200 -8.24 8.98 -1.68
CA VAL A 200 -9.37 8.39 -0.93
C VAL A 200 -8.96 7.99 0.50
N LEU A 201 -7.68 7.66 0.72
CA LEU A 201 -7.15 7.28 2.03
C LEU A 201 -6.65 8.47 2.85
N MET A 202 -6.27 9.57 2.19
CA MET A 202 -5.71 10.76 2.82
C MET A 202 -6.57 11.34 3.96
N PRO A 203 -7.91 11.50 3.84
CA PRO A 203 -8.73 12.02 4.94
C PRO A 203 -8.65 11.19 6.23
N LEU A 204 -8.32 9.89 6.14
CA LEU A 204 -8.20 9.03 7.31
C LEU A 204 -6.94 9.29 8.13
N ILE A 205 -5.88 9.79 7.49
CA ILE A 205 -4.58 10.03 8.14
C ILE A 205 -4.40 11.48 8.59
N LEU A 206 -5.11 12.43 7.99
CA LEU A 206 -4.97 13.86 8.29
C LEU A 206 -5.19 14.21 9.78
N PRO A 207 -6.16 13.63 10.51
CA PRO A 207 -6.33 13.93 11.94
C PRO A 207 -5.13 13.53 12.82
N TRP A 208 -4.27 12.64 12.32
CA TRP A 208 -3.15 12.05 13.07
C TRP A 208 -1.79 12.61 12.65
N THR A 209 -1.77 13.66 11.83
CA THR A 209 -0.53 14.32 11.40
C THR A 209 -0.19 15.52 12.29
N ARG A 210 1.10 15.67 12.61
CA ARG A 210 1.67 16.89 13.22
C ARG A 210 2.16 17.89 12.17
N LEU A 211 1.93 17.61 10.89
CA LEU A 211 2.37 18.46 9.81
C LEU A 211 1.57 19.76 9.82
N ALA A 212 2.27 20.90 9.88
CA ALA A 212 1.64 22.20 9.76
C ALA A 212 0.89 22.31 8.42
N PRO A 213 -0.34 22.87 8.38
CA PRO A 213 -1.14 22.96 7.14
C PRO A 213 -0.39 23.60 5.98
N LEU A 214 0.39 24.64 6.24
CA LEU A 214 1.23 25.30 5.23
C LEU A 214 2.27 24.35 4.63
N LYS A 215 2.96 23.54 5.45
CA LYS A 215 3.92 22.54 4.96
C LYS A 215 3.23 21.46 4.12
N GLY A 216 2.04 21.03 4.54
CA GLY A 216 1.21 20.10 3.76
C GLY A 216 0.81 20.68 2.40
N PHE A 217 0.37 21.94 2.39
CA PHE A 217 0.04 22.65 1.15
C PHE A 217 1.26 22.82 0.23
N MET A 218 2.44 23.14 0.78
CA MET A 218 3.69 23.19 0.02
C MET A 218 4.07 21.83 -0.57
N CYS A 219 3.87 20.73 0.16
CA CYS A 219 4.07 19.37 -0.38
C CYS A 219 3.12 19.10 -1.56
N PHE A 220 1.86 19.50 -1.45
CA PHE A 220 0.88 19.37 -2.52
C PHE A 220 1.26 20.20 -3.76
N LEU A 221 1.71 21.44 -3.57
CA LEU A 221 2.18 22.30 -4.66
C LEU A 221 3.42 21.70 -5.35
N LEU A 222 4.40 21.23 -4.58
CA LEU A 222 5.59 20.58 -5.12
C LEU A 222 5.25 19.32 -5.92
N TRP A 223 4.35 18.47 -5.40
CA TRP A 223 3.86 17.28 -6.08
C TRP A 223 3.10 17.61 -7.36
N SER A 224 2.29 18.67 -7.36
CA SER A 224 1.58 19.16 -8.55
C SER A 224 2.52 19.73 -9.59
N ALA A 225 3.52 20.52 -9.16
CA ALA A 225 4.54 21.08 -10.05
C ALA A 225 5.36 20.00 -10.75
N ALA A 226 5.72 18.92 -10.05
CA ALA A 226 6.43 17.79 -10.64
C ALA A 226 5.62 17.10 -11.76
N GLN A 227 4.30 16.98 -11.60
CA GLN A 227 3.42 16.46 -12.65
C GLN A 227 3.33 17.41 -13.84
N LEU A 228 3.12 18.71 -13.60
CA LEU A 228 3.05 19.70 -14.67
C LEU A 228 4.36 19.78 -15.47
N HIS A 229 5.50 19.70 -14.77
CA HIS A 229 6.82 19.61 -15.39
C HIS A 229 6.93 18.37 -16.29
N TRP A 230 6.48 17.20 -15.83
CA TRP A 230 6.47 15.98 -16.64
C TRP A 230 5.54 16.11 -17.86
N LEU A 231 4.33 16.62 -17.66
CA LEU A 231 3.32 16.82 -18.70
C LEU A 231 3.80 17.79 -19.79
N LEU A 232 4.57 18.82 -19.43
CA LEU A 232 5.17 19.74 -20.40
C LEU A 232 6.07 18.99 -21.40
N TRP A 233 6.95 18.10 -20.91
CA TRP A 233 7.84 17.31 -21.77
C TRP A 233 7.08 16.25 -22.56
N ALA A 234 6.10 15.60 -21.94
CA ALA A 234 5.25 14.61 -22.62
C ALA A 234 4.47 15.26 -23.78
N TYR A 235 3.95 16.47 -23.57
CA TYR A 235 3.25 17.23 -24.61
C TYR A 235 4.17 17.52 -25.82
N LYS A 236 5.40 17.99 -25.56
CA LYS A 236 6.39 18.24 -26.62
C LYS A 236 6.74 16.97 -27.39
N LEU A 237 6.84 15.84 -26.69
CA LEU A 237 7.16 14.56 -27.30
C LEU A 237 6.00 14.02 -28.15
N GLU A 238 4.81 13.93 -27.57
CA GLU A 238 3.69 13.17 -28.15
C GLU A 238 2.84 13.98 -29.12
N PHE A 239 2.68 15.29 -28.89
CA PHE A 239 1.83 16.14 -29.74
C PHE A 239 2.63 17.00 -30.70
N GLN A 240 3.83 17.47 -30.30
CA GLN A 240 4.67 18.32 -31.16
C GLN A 240 5.76 17.54 -31.90
N GLY A 241 5.99 16.27 -31.54
CA GLY A 241 6.96 15.40 -32.22
C GLY A 241 8.43 15.73 -31.94
N TYR A 242 8.74 16.53 -30.91
CA TYR A 242 10.13 16.83 -30.55
C TYR A 242 10.79 15.63 -29.87
N ASN A 243 12.05 15.35 -30.21
CA ASN A 243 12.85 14.31 -29.57
C ASN A 243 13.34 14.75 -28.18
N VAL A 244 12.46 14.70 -27.18
CA VAL A 244 12.74 15.11 -25.78
C VAL A 244 12.73 13.94 -24.78
N PHE A 245 13.05 12.72 -25.24
CA PHE A 245 13.01 11.52 -24.39
C PHE A 245 13.90 11.64 -23.15
N PHE A 246 15.09 12.23 -23.27
CA PHE A 246 16.02 12.39 -22.14
C PHE A 246 15.48 13.37 -21.09
N GLN A 247 14.92 14.50 -21.52
CA GLN A 247 14.30 15.49 -20.63
C GLN A 247 13.07 14.92 -19.92
N LEU A 248 12.26 14.13 -20.64
CA LEU A 248 11.13 13.42 -20.07
C LEU A 248 11.58 12.38 -19.03
N TRP A 249 12.70 11.70 -19.27
CA TRP A 249 13.32 10.79 -18.30
C TRP A 249 13.81 11.51 -17.04
N ILE A 250 14.50 12.64 -17.18
CA ILE A 250 14.85 13.49 -16.03
C ILE A 250 13.61 13.94 -15.27
N ALA A 251 12.53 14.33 -15.97
CA ALA A 251 11.28 14.70 -15.33
C ALA A 251 10.64 13.54 -14.55
N SER A 252 10.79 12.30 -15.04
CA SER A 252 10.32 11.09 -14.35
C SER A 252 11.12 10.81 -13.07
N LEU A 253 12.45 11.01 -13.12
CA LEU A 253 13.30 10.94 -11.92
C LEU A 253 12.93 12.01 -10.90
N ALA A 254 12.72 13.26 -11.34
CA ALA A 254 12.28 14.34 -10.47
C ALA A 254 10.91 14.05 -9.83
N PHE A 255 9.95 13.55 -10.62
CA PHE A 255 8.65 13.13 -10.11
C PHE A 255 8.77 12.02 -9.06
N PHE A 256 9.61 11.01 -9.31
CA PHE A 256 9.89 9.96 -8.34
C PHE A 256 10.47 10.52 -7.03
N LEU A 257 11.50 11.35 -7.11
CA LEU A 257 12.12 11.98 -5.93
C LEU A 257 11.12 12.81 -5.11
N VAL A 258 10.25 13.57 -5.79
CA VAL A 258 9.19 14.34 -5.11
C VAL A 258 8.19 13.42 -4.41
N ASN A 259 7.78 12.30 -5.01
CA ASN A 259 6.90 11.32 -4.33
C ASN A 259 7.58 10.74 -3.08
N ILE A 260 8.86 10.36 -3.17
CA ILE A 260 9.60 9.83 -2.02
C ILE A 260 9.77 10.89 -0.93
N PHE A 261 10.08 12.13 -1.30
CA PHE A 261 10.20 13.25 -0.37
C PHE A 261 8.88 13.50 0.36
N VAL A 262 7.77 13.64 -0.36
CA VAL A 262 6.44 13.87 0.22
C VAL A 262 6.03 12.72 1.13
N LEU A 263 6.24 11.47 0.69
CA LEU A 263 5.98 10.28 1.52
C LEU A 263 6.82 10.31 2.81
N SER A 264 8.09 10.67 2.73
CA SER A 264 8.99 10.77 3.89
C SER A 264 8.56 11.86 4.86
N VAL A 265 8.12 13.03 4.35
CA VAL A 265 7.58 14.12 5.18
C VAL A 265 6.32 13.67 5.92
N ILE A 266 5.40 12.97 5.24
CA ILE A 266 4.18 12.42 5.85
C ILE A 266 4.53 11.40 6.93
N ILE A 267 5.46 10.48 6.66
CA ILE A 267 5.94 9.49 7.63
C ILE A 267 6.56 10.15 8.86
N TRP A 268 7.43 11.14 8.66
CA TRP A 268 8.11 11.84 9.75
C TRP A 268 7.15 12.57 10.69
N HIS A 269 6.06 13.13 10.15
CA HIS A 269 5.09 13.90 10.92
C HIS A 269 3.88 13.07 11.37
N HIS A 270 3.86 11.76 11.13
CA HIS A 270 2.80 10.89 11.58
C HIS A 270 2.87 10.68 13.09
N SER A 271 1.77 10.92 13.81
CA SER A 271 1.68 10.66 15.24
C SER A 271 0.45 9.85 15.56
N SER A 272 0.59 8.53 15.42
CA SER A 272 -0.49 7.61 15.73
C SER A 272 -0.44 7.11 17.17
N PRO A 273 -1.59 7.10 17.89
CA PRO A 273 -1.68 6.55 19.23
C PRO A 273 -1.35 5.05 19.29
N TYR A 274 -1.44 4.34 18.15
CA TYR A 274 -1.12 2.91 18.06
C TYR A 274 0.38 2.61 18.02
N ILE A 275 1.22 3.60 17.67
CA ILE A 275 2.69 3.47 17.61
C ILE A 275 3.34 4.06 18.87
N THR A 276 2.80 5.17 19.39
CA THR A 276 3.23 5.78 20.66
C THR A 276 2.37 5.28 21.81
N SER A 277 2.72 4.12 22.37
CA SER A 277 2.05 3.56 23.55
C SER A 277 2.20 4.46 24.78
N LYS A 278 1.29 5.42 24.98
CA LYS A 278 0.99 6.05 26.28
C LYS A 278 -0.47 6.56 26.39
N VAL A 279 -1.42 5.98 25.66
CA VAL A 279 -2.85 6.30 25.89
C VAL A 279 -3.66 5.00 25.92
N PRO A 280 -4.30 4.64 27.05
CA PRO A 280 -5.23 3.53 27.09
C PRO A 280 -6.43 3.83 26.18
N LEU A 281 -6.82 2.86 25.36
CA LEU A 281 -8.08 2.90 24.63
C LEU A 281 -9.23 3.10 25.62
N PRO A 282 -10.20 3.98 25.35
CA PRO A 282 -11.38 4.10 26.19
C PRO A 282 -12.14 2.77 26.13
N LEU A 283 -12.10 2.03 27.24
CA LEU A 283 -12.98 0.89 27.48
C LEU A 283 -14.41 1.41 27.39
N GLY A 284 -15.19 0.85 26.47
CA GLY A 284 -16.61 1.15 26.37
C GLY A 284 -17.28 0.96 27.72
N GLU A 285 -18.08 1.95 28.11
CA GLU A 285 -18.86 1.95 29.34
C GLU A 285 -19.62 0.64 29.48
N THR A 286 -19.21 -0.19 30.43
CA THR A 286 -20.06 -1.23 30.99
C THR A 286 -21.21 -0.53 31.69
N LYS A 287 -22.38 -0.49 31.04
CA LYS A 287 -23.65 -0.12 31.68
C LYS A 287 -23.88 -1.08 32.86
N ASN A 288 -23.59 -0.61 34.06
CA ASN A 288 -24.04 -1.22 35.30
C ASN A 288 -25.54 -0.94 35.45
N THR A 289 -26.38 -1.83 34.92
CA THR A 289 -27.75 -2.01 35.42
C THR A 289 -27.67 -2.62 36.81
N LYS A 290 -27.71 -1.76 37.84
CA LYS A 290 -28.12 -2.19 39.18
C LYS A 290 -29.65 -2.28 39.18
N ILE A 291 -30.15 -3.51 39.23
CA ILE A 291 -31.48 -3.83 39.72
C ILE A 291 -31.38 -3.77 41.24
N HIS A 292 -32.13 -2.86 41.87
CA HIS A 292 -32.80 -3.02 43.15
C HIS A 292 -33.84 -1.91 43.28
#